data_AF-A0A2I7K9X9-F1
#
_entry.id   AF-A0A2I7K9X9-F1
#
_cell.length_a   1.000
_cell.length_b   1.000
_cell.length_c   1.000
_cell.angle_alpha   90.00
_cell.angle_beta   90.00
_cell.angle_gamma   90.00
#
_symmetry.space_group_name_H-M   'P 1'
#
loop_
_entity.id
_entity.type
_entity.pdbx_description
1 polymer ?
#
loop_
_entity_poly.entity_id
_entity_poly.type
_entity_poly.pdbx_seq_one_letter_code
_entity_poly.pdbx_strand_id
1 'polypeptide(L)'
;MGTGGLQRCALAVTPPKHTVVPEGRQLMRLLGLVLLSYAAATTVRADVTAPNGRTIDCYCTDKSGSRIELGEFICLQVDGRMFTAQCQMSLNVPMWREVQKGCLAAEADPAPGLSVATAPLPRI
;
A
#
# COMPACT_ATOMS: atom_id res chain seq x y z
N MET A 1 -15.42 -25.91 -17.70
CA MET A 1 -14.01 -26.13 -18.08
C MET A 1 -13.36 -24.79 -18.35
N GLY A 2 -12.41 -24.38 -17.50
CA GLY A 2 -11.70 -23.11 -17.64
C GLY A 2 -10.50 -23.25 -18.57
N THR A 3 -10.39 -22.34 -19.53
CA THR A 3 -9.16 -22.10 -20.29
C THR A 3 -8.31 -21.09 -19.52
N GLY A 4 -7.50 -21.60 -18.60
CA GLY A 4 -6.47 -20.81 -17.91
C GLY A 4 -5.33 -20.50 -18.88
N GLY A 5 -5.44 -19.36 -19.58
CA GLY A 5 -4.31 -18.77 -20.28
C GLY A 5 -3.29 -18.30 -19.27
N LEU A 6 -2.26 -19.12 -19.00
CA LEU A 6 -1.02 -18.62 -18.42
C LEU A 6 -0.42 -17.62 -19.40
N GLN A 7 -0.76 -16.34 -19.24
CA GLN A 7 0.00 -15.25 -19.82
C GLN A 7 1.31 -15.17 -19.03
N ARG A 8 2.23 -16.07 -19.35
CA ARG A 8 3.62 -15.97 -18.95
C ARG A 8 4.12 -14.63 -19.47
N CYS A 9 4.43 -13.70 -18.58
CA CYS A 9 5.35 -12.61 -18.86
C CYS A 9 6.75 -13.22 -19.09
N ALA A 10 6.90 -13.94 -20.20
CA ALA A 10 8.19 -14.35 -20.71
C ALA A 10 8.83 -13.10 -21.31
N LEU A 11 9.75 -12.51 -20.56
CA LEU A 11 10.83 -11.72 -21.11
C LEU A 11 11.50 -12.54 -22.22
N ALA A 12 11.12 -12.31 -23.47
CA ALA A 12 11.90 -12.73 -24.61
C ALA A 12 13.13 -11.81 -24.70
N VAL A 13 14.09 -11.99 -23.79
CA VAL A 13 15.43 -11.43 -23.94
C VAL A 13 16.25 -12.47 -24.66
N THR A 14 16.25 -12.41 -25.99
CA THR A 14 17.29 -13.07 -26.79
C THR A 14 18.63 -12.40 -26.47
N PRO A 15 19.68 -13.14 -26.07
CA PRO A 15 20.98 -12.53 -25.82
C PRO A 15 21.61 -12.07 -27.15
N PRO A 16 22.01 -10.80 -27.32
CA PRO A 16 22.84 -10.42 -28.46
C PRO A 16 24.25 -11.00 -28.28
N LYS A 17 24.61 -11.96 -29.14
CA LYS A 17 25.99 -12.47 -29.27
C LYS A 17 26.85 -11.46 -30.03
N HIS A 18 27.36 -10.41 -29.38
CA HIS A 18 28.52 -9.68 -29.91
C HIS A 18 29.39 -9.16 -28.75
N THR A 19 30.48 -9.87 -28.45
CA THR A 19 31.57 -9.37 -27.61
C THR A 19 32.41 -8.39 -28.44
N VAL A 20 32.06 -7.11 -28.38
CA VAL A 20 32.93 -6.02 -28.80
C VAL A 20 33.58 -5.46 -27.54
N VAL A 21 34.91 -5.58 -27.42
CA VAL A 21 35.70 -5.01 -26.32
C VAL A 21 35.96 -3.53 -26.66
N PRO A 22 35.38 -2.55 -25.94
CA PRO A 22 35.62 -1.13 -26.20
C PRO A 22 36.73 -0.58 -25.28
N GLU A 23 37.50 0.40 -25.77
CA GLU A 23 38.49 1.12 -24.95
C GLU A 23 37.81 1.87 -23.78
N GLY A 24 38.53 2.09 -22.68
CA GLY A 24 37.97 2.57 -21.40
C GLY A 24 37.14 3.87 -21.46
N ARG A 25 37.40 4.75 -22.45
CA ARG A 25 36.57 5.97 -22.70
C ARG A 25 35.22 5.67 -23.35
N GLN A 26 35.14 4.67 -24.22
CA GLN A 26 33.88 4.22 -24.81
C GLN A 26 33.02 3.47 -23.79
N LEU A 27 33.64 2.67 -22.91
CA LEU A 27 32.95 1.95 -21.85
C LEU A 27 32.17 2.91 -20.93
N MET A 28 32.79 4.02 -20.52
CA MET A 28 32.17 5.01 -19.61
C MET A 28 30.99 5.76 -20.26
N ARG A 29 31.08 6.06 -21.56
CA ARG A 29 29.98 6.68 -22.33
C ARG A 29 28.82 5.72 -22.56
N LEU A 30 29.12 4.45 -22.88
CA LEU A 30 28.10 3.41 -23.06
C LEU A 30 27.39 3.10 -21.73
N LEU A 31 28.12 2.99 -20.62
CA LEU A 31 27.53 2.87 -19.28
C LEU A 31 26.63 4.06 -18.95
N GLY A 32 27.07 5.29 -19.22
CA GLY A 32 26.27 6.49 -19.02
C GLY A 32 24.96 6.46 -19.82
N LEU A 33 25.00 6.09 -21.10
CA LEU A 33 23.82 5.99 -21.97
C LEU A 33 22.87 4.85 -21.54
N VAL A 34 23.40 3.72 -21.10
CA VAL A 34 22.60 2.59 -20.57
C VAL A 34 21.92 2.99 -19.25
N LEU A 35 22.62 3.67 -18.35
CA LEU A 35 22.03 4.16 -17.10
C LEU A 35 20.96 5.24 -17.35
N LEU A 36 21.20 6.15 -18.31
CA LEU A 36 20.24 7.21 -18.67
C LEU A 36 18.96 6.66 -19.31
N SER A 37 19.08 5.62 -20.14
CA SER A 37 17.92 4.95 -20.75
C SER A 37 17.12 4.12 -19.75
N TYR A 38 17.76 3.50 -18.75
CA TYR A 38 17.07 2.76 -17.69
C TYR A 38 16.25 3.69 -16.77
N ALA A 39 16.74 4.91 -16.50
CA ALA A 39 16.04 5.90 -15.67
C ALA A 39 14.76 6.46 -16.34
N ALA A 40 14.68 6.46 -17.67
CA ALA A 40 13.52 7.00 -18.40
C ALA A 40 12.33 6.02 -18.49
N ALA A 41 12.51 4.74 -18.13
CA ALA A 41 11.52 3.69 -18.40
C ALA A 41 10.61 3.32 -17.22
N THR A 42 10.78 3.90 -16.02
CA THR A 42 10.05 3.45 -14.83
C THR A 42 8.89 4.36 -14.46
N THR A 43 7.80 4.33 -15.24
CA THR A 43 6.47 4.66 -14.71
C THR A 43 5.65 3.38 -14.62
N VAL A 44 5.96 2.55 -13.62
CA VAL A 44 5.12 1.40 -13.30
C VAL A 44 3.84 1.94 -12.65
N ARG A 45 2.73 1.93 -13.40
CA ARG A 45 1.39 2.05 -12.81
C ARG A 45 0.99 0.65 -12.34
N ALA A 46 0.84 0.50 -11.02
CA ALA A 46 0.48 -0.77 -10.38
C ALA A 46 -1.04 -0.95 -10.22
N ASP A 47 -1.85 -0.22 -11.00
CA ASP A 47 -3.30 -0.38 -10.97
C ASP A 47 -3.74 -1.56 -11.82
N VAL A 48 -4.56 -2.43 -11.20
CA VAL A 48 -5.13 -3.60 -11.84
C VAL A 48 -6.45 -3.18 -12.50
N THR A 49 -6.44 -2.99 -13.81
CA THR A 49 -7.65 -2.71 -14.57
C THR A 49 -8.44 -3.99 -14.77
N ALA A 50 -9.70 -4.01 -14.34
CA ALA A 50 -10.60 -5.13 -14.61
C ALA A 50 -10.89 -5.23 -16.13
N PRO A 51 -11.35 -6.39 -16.64
CA PRO A 51 -11.68 -6.58 -18.07
C PRO A 51 -12.73 -5.61 -18.62
N ASN A 52 -13.49 -4.93 -17.75
CA ASN A 52 -14.47 -3.90 -18.08
C ASN A 52 -13.90 -2.48 -18.08
N GLY A 53 -12.58 -2.31 -17.93
CA GLY A 53 -11.89 -1.01 -17.92
C GLY A 53 -12.03 -0.20 -16.63
N ARG A 54 -12.64 -0.75 -15.58
CA ARG A 54 -12.76 -0.08 -14.28
C ARG A 54 -11.58 -0.44 -13.38
N THR A 55 -11.08 0.54 -12.65
CA THR A 55 -10.16 0.32 -11.52
C THR A 55 -10.90 -0.45 -10.42
N ILE A 56 -10.26 -1.47 -9.87
CA ILE A 56 -10.79 -2.22 -8.73
C ILE A 56 -10.36 -1.50 -7.45
N ASP A 57 -11.31 -0.94 -6.71
CA ASP A 57 -11.03 -0.30 -5.43
C ASP A 57 -10.98 -1.36 -4.31
N CYS A 58 -9.79 -1.61 -3.77
CA CYS A 58 -9.60 -2.54 -2.65
C CYS A 58 -9.49 -1.76 -1.33
N TYR A 59 -10.39 -2.03 -0.39
CA TYR A 59 -10.46 -1.38 0.93
C TYR A 59 -10.92 -2.37 1.99
N CYS A 60 -10.63 -2.07 3.26
CA CYS A 60 -11.17 -2.82 4.38
C CYS A 60 -12.42 -2.13 4.93
N THR A 61 -13.28 -2.91 5.59
CA THR A 61 -14.42 -2.36 6.35
C THR A 61 -14.27 -2.68 7.82
N ASP A 62 -14.63 -1.72 8.66
CA ASP A 62 -14.76 -1.95 10.10
C ASP A 62 -16.10 -2.63 10.45
N LYS A 63 -16.37 -2.79 11.75
CA LYS A 63 -17.62 -3.39 12.25
C LYS A 63 -18.87 -2.55 11.94
N SER A 64 -18.72 -1.24 11.74
CA SER A 64 -19.80 -0.33 11.35
C SER A 64 -20.06 -0.33 9.83
N GLY A 65 -19.18 -0.96 9.05
CA GLY A 65 -19.20 -0.91 7.59
C GLY A 65 -18.48 0.31 7.01
N SER A 66 -17.78 1.09 7.84
CA SER A 66 -17.01 2.23 7.38
C SER A 66 -15.82 1.76 6.54
N ARG A 67 -15.62 2.43 5.41
CA ARG A 67 -14.50 2.17 4.49
C ARG A 67 -13.20 2.70 5.07
N ILE A 68 -12.17 1.86 5.05
CA ILE A 68 -10.82 2.15 5.50
C ILE A 68 -9.84 1.81 4.38
N GLU A 69 -8.96 2.76 4.05
CA GLU A 69 -8.05 2.60 2.91
C GLU A 69 -6.86 1.70 3.23
N LEU A 70 -6.23 1.15 2.19
CA LEU A 70 -5.02 0.35 2.33
C LEU A 70 -3.91 1.18 2.99
N GLY A 71 -3.25 0.58 3.98
CA GLY A 71 -2.18 1.22 4.75
C GLY A 71 -2.66 1.95 6.00
N GLU A 72 -3.95 2.24 6.13
CA GLU A 72 -4.50 2.89 7.32
C GLU A 72 -4.53 1.95 8.54
N PHE A 73 -4.38 2.56 9.71
CA PHE A 73 -4.40 1.90 11.01
C PHE A 73 -5.66 2.29 11.77
N ILE A 74 -6.35 1.29 12.31
CA ILE A 74 -7.50 1.51 13.19
C ILE A 74 -7.44 0.58 14.39
N CYS A 75 -8.26 0.91 15.39
CA CYS A 75 -8.51 0.06 16.53
C CYS A 75 -9.70 -0.84 16.28
N LEU A 76 -9.46 -2.16 16.26
CA LEU A 76 -10.51 -3.16 16.12
C LEU A 76 -10.81 -3.84 17.44
N GLN A 77 -12.11 -4.08 17.67
CA GLN A 77 -12.60 -4.96 18.72
C GLN A 77 -13.24 -6.20 18.10
N VAL A 78 -12.60 -7.36 18.29
CA VAL A 78 -13.12 -8.65 17.82
C VAL A 78 -13.09 -9.61 19.00
N ASP A 79 -14.21 -10.27 19.29
CA ASP A 79 -14.35 -11.23 20.40
C ASP A 79 -13.85 -10.71 21.76
N GLY A 80 -14.08 -9.42 22.03
CA GLY A 80 -13.69 -8.76 23.28
C GLY A 80 -12.21 -8.36 23.36
N ARG A 81 -11.39 -8.68 22.36
CA ARG A 81 -9.98 -8.24 22.29
C ARG A 81 -9.86 -6.95 21.48
N MET A 82 -9.11 -6.00 22.03
CA MET A 82 -8.73 -4.75 21.37
C MET A 82 -7.32 -4.88 20.79
N PHE A 83 -7.14 -4.54 19.52
CA PHE A 83 -5.84 -4.48 18.88
C PHE A 83 -5.79 -3.43 17.79
N THR A 84 -4.59 -2.91 17.55
CA THR A 84 -4.33 -2.02 16.43
C THR A 84 -4.12 -2.87 15.19
N ALA A 85 -4.94 -2.63 14.17
CA ALA A 85 -4.92 -3.36 12.92
C ALA A 85 -4.59 -2.40 11.77
N GLN A 86 -3.84 -2.90 10.79
CA GLN A 86 -3.61 -2.21 9.53
C GLN A 86 -4.41 -2.89 8.41
N CYS A 87 -5.05 -2.09 7.56
CA CYS A 87 -5.64 -2.60 6.33
C CYS A 87 -4.52 -2.92 5.34
N GLN A 88 -4.36 -4.19 4.97
CA GLN A 88 -3.31 -4.64 4.05
C GLN A 88 -3.88 -5.48 2.91
N MET A 89 -3.10 -5.62 1.84
CA MET A 89 -3.39 -6.54 0.75
C MET A 89 -2.69 -7.87 0.98
N SER A 90 -3.43 -8.98 0.98
CA SER A 90 -2.85 -10.32 0.97
C SER A 90 -3.56 -11.20 -0.06
N LEU A 91 -2.81 -11.90 -0.92
CA LEU A 91 -3.39 -12.79 -1.94
C LEU A 91 -4.47 -12.11 -2.81
N ASN A 92 -4.30 -10.81 -3.10
CA ASN A 92 -5.24 -9.98 -3.86
C ASN A 92 -6.58 -9.68 -3.16
N VAL A 93 -6.66 -9.88 -1.83
CA VAL A 93 -7.82 -9.47 -1.02
C VAL A 93 -7.40 -8.49 0.08
N PRO A 94 -8.21 -7.46 0.37
CA PRO A 94 -8.01 -6.61 1.53
C PRO A 94 -8.23 -7.42 2.80
N MET A 95 -7.34 -7.25 3.78
CA MET A 95 -7.36 -8.00 5.03
C MET A 95 -6.84 -7.17 6.20
N TRP A 96 -7.38 -7.44 7.39
CA TRP A 96 -6.95 -6.82 8.64
C TRP A 96 -5.78 -7.55 9.27
N ARG A 97 -4.60 -6.92 9.31
CA ARG A 97 -3.45 -7.47 10.04
C ARG A 97 -3.31 -6.81 11.40
N GLU A 98 -3.30 -7.60 12.47
CA GLU A 98 -2.89 -7.14 13.81
C GLU A 98 -1.42 -6.73 13.77
N VAL A 99 -1.13 -5.47 14.09
CA VAL A 99 0.24 -4.92 14.11
C VAL A 99 0.74 -4.68 15.53
N GLN A 100 -0.17 -4.36 16.47
CA GLN A 100 0.16 -4.08 17.86
C GLN A 100 -0.99 -4.49 18.78
N LYS A 101 -0.64 -4.97 19.97
CA LYS A 101 -1.61 -5.31 21.01
C LYS A 101 -2.20 -4.03 21.60
N GLY A 102 -3.51 -4.01 21.79
CA GLY A 102 -4.20 -2.84 22.34
C GLY A 102 -4.25 -1.66 21.38
N CYS A 103 -4.76 -0.56 21.92
CA CYS A 103 -4.96 0.70 21.22
C CYS A 103 -4.13 1.78 21.88
N LEU A 104 -3.45 2.60 21.08
CA LEU A 104 -2.78 3.78 21.60
C LEU A 104 -3.87 4.80 21.99
N ALA A 105 -4.02 5.05 23.29
CA ALA A 105 -4.79 6.19 23.77
C ALA A 105 -3.86 7.41 23.78
N ALA A 106 -4.26 8.49 23.11
CA ALA A 106 -3.63 9.77 23.37
C ALA A 106 -4.15 10.27 24.73
N GLU A 107 -3.28 10.31 25.72
CA GLU A 107 -3.52 11.11 26.92
C GLU A 107 -3.45 12.57 26.49
N ALA A 108 -4.60 13.20 26.31
CA ALA A 108 -4.65 14.65 26.24
C ALA A 108 -4.38 15.14 27.66
N ASP A 109 -3.15 15.57 27.93
CA ASP A 109 -2.83 16.32 29.14
C ASP A 109 -3.80 17.50 29.17
N PRO A 110 -4.71 17.60 30.15
CA PRO A 110 -5.59 18.74 30.23
C PRO A 110 -4.68 19.94 30.43
N ALA A 111 -4.56 20.78 29.40
CA ALA A 111 -3.80 22.01 29.50
C ALA A 111 -4.20 22.71 30.81
N PRO A 112 -3.27 22.95 31.75
CA PRO A 112 -3.61 23.54 33.03
C PRO A 112 -4.03 24.98 32.76
N GLY A 113 -5.34 25.21 32.62
CA GLY A 113 -5.89 26.54 32.36
C GLY A 113 -7.26 26.60 31.70
N LEU A 114 -7.74 25.56 31.00
CA LEU A 114 -9.10 25.59 30.47
C LEU A 114 -10.06 24.86 31.42
N SER A 115 -10.50 25.60 32.44
CA SER A 115 -11.63 25.22 33.30
C SER A 115 -12.85 24.96 32.41
N VAL A 116 -13.15 23.69 32.13
CA VAL A 116 -14.48 23.29 31.70
C VAL A 116 -15.38 23.52 32.90
N ALA A 117 -16.04 24.68 32.93
CA ALA A 117 -17.15 24.90 33.83
C ALA A 117 -18.25 23.91 33.45
N THR A 118 -18.28 22.76 34.13
CA THR A 118 -19.44 21.86 34.16
C THR A 118 -20.56 22.64 34.85
N ALA A 119 -21.30 23.43 34.08
CA ALA A 119 -22.58 23.95 34.50
C ALA A 119 -23.55 22.76 34.63
N PRO A 120 -24.28 22.59 35.75
CA PRO A 120 -25.32 21.58 35.83
C PRO A 120 -26.41 21.90 34.80
N LEU A 121 -26.79 20.90 33.99
CA LEU A 121 -27.96 20.99 33.12
C LEU A 121 -29.21 21.36 33.96
N PRO A 122 -30.06 22.31 33.52
CA PRO A 122 -31.32 22.57 34.20
C PRO A 122 -32.21 21.32 34.06
N ARG A 123 -32.68 20.80 35.19
CA ARG A 123 -33.78 19.82 35.19
C ARG A 123 -35.06 20.55 34.78
N ILE A 124 -35.69 20.07 33.73
CA ILE A 124 -37.07 20.38 33.34
C ILE A 124 -37.93 19.23 33.84
#